data_AF-A0A957M0I4-F1
#
_entry.id   AF-A0A957M0I4-F1
#
_cell.length_a   1.000
_cell.length_b   1.000
_cell.length_c   1.000
_cell.angle_alpha   90.00
_cell.angle_beta   90.00
_cell.angle_gamma   90.00
#
_symmetry.space_group_name_H-M   'P 1'
#
loop_
_entity.id
_entity.type
_entity.pdbx_description
1 polymer ?
#
loop_
_entity_poly.entity_id
_entity_poly.type
_entity_poly.pdbx_seq_one_letter_code
_entity_poly.pdbx_strand_id
1 'polypeptide(L)'
;MNSDGAVWLGGINRIWRSRDRGETWAGMAGELFDSDGQEEIVGIVFAPDRPNFVAVHTYLRILVSQSDGERWVVAHGATLNTNNYPSEVDIAPGDEVMLTAALGQSGIFTRTLEIEEEFLPVMKR
;
A
#
# COMPACT_ATOMS: atom_id res chain seq x y z
N MET A 1 -4.23 8.58 -10.18
CA MET A 1 -3.54 9.89 -10.01
C MET A 1 -4.02 10.43 -8.68
N ASN A 2 -3.11 10.78 -7.77
CA ASN A 2 -3.53 11.40 -6.50
C ASN A 2 -3.95 12.87 -6.75
N SER A 3 -4.56 13.52 -5.76
CA SER A 3 -5.10 14.89 -5.87
C SER A 3 -4.06 15.94 -6.31
N ASP A 4 -2.79 15.65 -6.13
CA ASP A 4 -1.67 16.55 -6.40
C ASP A 4 -1.10 16.39 -7.82
N GLY A 5 -1.69 15.51 -8.64
CA GLY A 5 -1.21 15.23 -9.99
C GLY A 5 0.08 14.40 -10.04
N ALA A 6 0.47 13.76 -8.93
CA ALA A 6 1.64 12.90 -8.88
C ALA A 6 1.40 11.59 -9.65
N VAL A 7 2.48 11.09 -10.26
CA VAL A 7 2.52 9.80 -10.94
C VAL A 7 3.29 8.82 -10.06
N TRP A 8 2.75 7.62 -9.91
CA TRP A 8 3.35 6.56 -9.10
C TRP A 8 3.58 5.34 -9.97
N LEU A 9 4.71 4.68 -9.75
CA LEU A 9 5.07 3.43 -10.42
C LEU A 9 5.46 2.39 -9.39
N GLY A 10 4.86 1.21 -9.52
CA GLY A 10 5.29 0.00 -8.84
C GLY A 10 6.28 -0.74 -9.73
N GLY A 11 7.35 -1.25 -9.14
CA GLY A 11 8.26 -2.20 -9.77
C GLY A 11 8.48 -3.40 -8.84
N ILE A 12 9.57 -4.12 -9.07
CA ILE A 12 9.98 -5.17 -8.16
C ILE A 12 10.69 -4.52 -6.96
N ASN A 13 10.21 -4.80 -5.75
CA ASN A 13 10.76 -4.31 -4.48
C ASN A 13 10.90 -2.79 -4.38
N ARG A 14 10.22 -2.03 -5.24
CA ARG A 14 10.41 -0.60 -5.39
C ARG A 14 9.10 0.09 -5.72
N ILE A 15 8.87 1.21 -5.06
CA ILE A 15 7.85 2.19 -5.45
C ILE A 15 8.54 3.50 -5.78
N TRP A 16 8.17 4.07 -6.91
CA TRP A 16 8.66 5.36 -7.37
C TRP A 16 7.53 6.36 -7.48
N ARG A 17 7.84 7.62 -7.26
CA ARG A 17 6.91 8.71 -7.44
C ARG A 17 7.56 9.88 -8.14
N SER A 18 6.80 10.46 -9.06
CA SER A 18 7.10 11.73 -9.68
C SER A 18 6.06 12.78 -9.26
N ARG A 19 6.54 13.99 -8.95
CA ARG A 19 5.71 15.17 -8.68
C ARG A 19 5.62 16.13 -9.87
N ASP A 20 6.34 15.85 -10.95
CA ASP A 20 6.53 16.70 -12.12
C ASP A 20 6.16 15.94 -13.41
N ARG A 21 5.08 15.15 -13.35
CA ARG A 21 4.50 14.42 -14.49
C ARG A 21 5.46 13.44 -15.19
N GLY A 22 6.43 12.92 -14.45
CA GLY A 22 7.37 11.89 -14.89
C GLY A 22 8.73 12.41 -15.32
N GLU A 23 9.01 13.71 -15.17
CA GLU A 23 10.33 14.28 -15.48
C GLU A 23 11.40 13.81 -14.48
N THR A 24 11.08 13.79 -13.19
CA THR A 24 11.95 13.26 -12.13
C THR A 24 11.22 12.29 -11.20
N TRP A 25 11.99 11.37 -10.61
CA TRP A 25 11.47 10.26 -9.81
C TRP A 25 12.22 10.13 -8.49
N ALA A 26 11.48 9.95 -7.41
CA ALA A 26 12.01 9.63 -6.08
C ALA A 26 11.52 8.25 -5.62
N GLY A 27 12.40 7.48 -5.00
CA GLY A 27 12.05 6.19 -4.40
C GLY A 27 11.29 6.40 -3.09
N MET A 28 10.15 5.72 -2.95
CA MET A 28 9.25 5.82 -1.78
C MET A 28 9.35 4.61 -0.85
N ALA A 29 9.80 3.47 -1.36
CA ALA A 29 9.83 2.20 -0.65
C ALA A 29 10.81 1.25 -1.34
N GLY A 30 12.07 1.21 -0.88
CA GLY A 30 13.07 0.26 -1.37
C GLY A 30 13.46 -0.79 -0.33
N GLU A 31 13.59 -0.37 0.93
CA GLU A 31 14.07 -1.20 2.05
C GLU A 31 12.96 -2.05 2.70
N LEU A 32 11.68 -1.81 2.35
CA LEU A 32 10.54 -2.59 2.88
C LEU A 32 10.50 -4.04 2.38
N PHE A 33 11.33 -4.35 1.39
CA PHE A 33 11.42 -5.63 0.71
C PHE A 33 12.78 -6.31 0.94
N ASP A 34 13.45 -5.97 2.05
CA ASP A 34 14.83 -6.40 2.42
C ASP A 34 15.03 -7.91 2.70
N SER A 35 14.14 -8.80 2.25
CA SER A 35 14.25 -10.23 2.52
C SER A 35 14.22 -11.05 1.24
N ASP A 36 15.39 -11.47 0.74
CA ASP A 36 15.71 -12.64 -0.12
C ASP A 36 14.75 -13.02 -1.28
N GLY A 37 13.79 -12.16 -1.61
CA GLY A 37 12.64 -12.44 -2.45
C GLY A 37 12.28 -11.21 -3.28
N GLN A 38 11.79 -11.47 -4.49
CA GLN A 38 11.32 -10.46 -5.41
C GLN A 38 9.80 -10.35 -5.23
N GLU A 39 9.33 -9.26 -4.63
CA GLU A 39 7.91 -8.91 -4.57
C GLU A 39 7.59 -7.88 -5.64
N GLU A 40 6.69 -8.23 -6.54
CA GLU A 40 6.15 -7.31 -7.53
C GLU A 40 5.02 -6.50 -6.92
N ILE A 41 5.07 -5.18 -7.08
CA ILE A 41 3.93 -4.31 -6.80
C ILE A 41 2.89 -4.53 -7.91
N VAL A 42 1.74 -5.09 -7.53
CA VAL A 42 0.65 -5.42 -8.45
C VAL A 42 -0.30 -4.24 -8.61
N GLY A 43 -0.56 -3.50 -7.53
CA GLY A 43 -1.47 -2.35 -7.56
C GLY A 43 -1.13 -1.28 -6.54
N ILE A 44 -1.52 -0.05 -6.88
CA ILE A 44 -1.38 1.17 -6.08
C ILE A 44 -2.73 1.88 -6.08
N VAL A 45 -3.27 2.13 -4.90
CA VAL A 45 -4.63 2.64 -4.69
C VAL A 45 -4.56 3.83 -3.75
N PHE A 46 -5.22 4.91 -4.12
CA PHE A 46 -5.26 6.14 -3.32
C PHE A 46 -6.62 6.27 -2.68
N ALA A 47 -6.67 6.67 -1.41
CA ALA A 47 -7.93 7.02 -0.79
C ALA A 47 -8.50 8.29 -1.46
N PRO A 48 -9.79 8.29 -1.84
CA PRO A 48 -10.39 9.42 -2.55
C PRO A 48 -10.55 10.69 -1.68
N ASP A 49 -10.61 10.53 -0.36
CA ASP A 49 -10.88 11.59 0.62
C ASP A 49 -9.72 11.82 1.60
N ARG A 50 -8.66 11.01 1.53
CA ARG A 50 -7.44 11.14 2.34
C ARG A 50 -6.23 11.26 1.43
N PRO A 51 -5.78 12.48 1.08
CA PRO A 51 -4.79 12.69 0.02
C PRO A 51 -3.41 12.08 0.30
N ASN A 52 -3.07 11.86 1.58
CA ASN A 52 -1.81 11.24 1.99
C ASN A 52 -1.92 9.73 2.21
N PHE A 53 -3.12 9.14 2.06
CA PHE A 53 -3.33 7.72 2.26
C PHE A 53 -3.20 6.97 0.93
N VAL A 54 -2.28 6.01 0.90
CA VAL A 54 -2.06 5.13 -0.24
C VAL A 54 -1.92 3.69 0.25
N ALA A 55 -2.62 2.78 -0.40
CA ALA A 55 -2.41 1.34 -0.26
C ALA A 55 -1.66 0.82 -1.48
N VAL A 56 -0.80 -0.17 -1.24
CA VAL A 56 -0.15 -0.94 -2.28
C VAL A 56 -0.28 -2.41 -1.96
N HIS A 57 -0.39 -3.24 -2.97
CA HIS A 57 -0.40 -4.68 -2.76
C HIS A 57 0.59 -5.39 -3.67
N THR A 58 1.19 -6.42 -3.09
CA THR A 58 1.95 -7.46 -3.78
C THR A 58 1.09 -8.71 -3.83
N TYR A 59 1.63 -9.80 -4.38
CA TYR A 59 0.98 -11.11 -4.26
C TYR A 59 0.94 -11.65 -2.83
N LEU A 60 1.76 -11.13 -1.92
CA LEU A 60 1.92 -11.67 -0.56
C LEU A 60 1.23 -10.81 0.50
N ARG A 61 1.15 -9.50 0.28
CA ARG A 61 0.76 -8.55 1.33
C ARG A 61 0.19 -7.26 0.79
N ILE A 62 -0.51 -6.56 1.67
CA ILE A 62 -0.98 -5.20 1.47
C ILE A 62 -0.22 -4.31 2.44
N LEU A 63 0.39 -3.26 1.92
CA LEU A 63 1.01 -2.19 2.71
C LEU A 63 0.19 -0.91 2.57
N VAL A 64 0.19 -0.10 3.62
CA VAL A 64 -0.45 1.21 3.60
C VAL A 64 0.49 2.28 4.11
N SER A 65 0.39 3.46 3.54
CA SER A 65 1.05 4.68 3.99
C SER A 65 0.01 5.74 4.26
N GLN A 66 0.15 6.44 5.39
CA GLN A 66 -0.61 7.65 5.72
C GLN A 66 0.20 8.94 5.50
N SER A 67 1.43 8.78 5.00
CA SER A 67 2.42 9.85 4.83
C SER A 67 2.84 9.96 3.37
N ASP A 68 1.89 9.74 2.46
CA ASP A 68 2.08 9.96 1.02
C ASP A 68 3.30 9.17 0.47
N GLY A 69 3.50 7.96 1.03
CA GLY A 69 4.55 7.02 0.69
C GLY A 69 5.87 7.17 1.44
N GLU A 70 6.00 8.11 2.38
CA GLU A 70 7.24 8.28 3.14
C GLU A 70 7.46 7.15 4.16
N ARG A 71 6.38 6.61 4.73
CA ARG A 71 6.40 5.52 5.70
C ARG A 71 5.29 4.54 5.43
N TRP A 72 5.57 3.24 5.58
CA TRP A 72 4.63 2.18 5.28
C TRP A 72 4.48 1.22 6.45
N VAL A 73 3.29 0.66 6.60
CA VAL A 73 2.99 -0.44 7.52
C VAL A 73 2.35 -1.58 6.77
N VAL A 74 2.53 -2.81 7.26
CA VAL A 74 1.88 -4.00 6.70
C VAL A 74 0.46 -4.07 7.24
N ALA A 75 -0.53 -3.75 6.40
CA ALA A 75 -1.95 -3.87 6.74
C ALA A 75 -2.46 -5.30 6.64
N HIS A 76 -1.80 -6.18 5.89
CA HIS A 76 -2.11 -7.61 5.80
C HIS A 76 -0.91 -8.34 5.23
N GLY A 77 -0.49 -9.49 5.77
CA GLY A 77 0.67 -10.19 5.19
C GLY A 77 1.21 -11.44 5.87
N ALA A 78 0.49 -12.10 6.77
CA ALA A 78 1.06 -13.21 7.55
C ALA A 78 0.52 -14.62 7.24
N THR A 79 -0.54 -14.78 6.43
CA THR A 79 -1.21 -16.10 6.31
C THR A 79 -1.83 -16.38 4.95
N LEU A 80 -1.36 -15.74 3.89
CA LEU A 80 -1.78 -16.13 2.55
C LEU A 80 -0.94 -17.32 2.08
N ASN A 81 -1.53 -18.51 2.07
CA ASN A 81 -0.95 -19.65 1.34
C ASN A 81 -0.84 -19.27 -0.15
N THR A 82 0.02 -19.95 -0.92
CA THR A 82 0.31 -19.60 -2.32
C THR A 82 -0.90 -19.57 -3.28
N ASN A 83 -2.10 -19.95 -2.81
CA ASN A 83 -3.34 -19.93 -3.59
C ASN A 83 -4.25 -18.73 -3.29
N ASN A 84 -3.92 -17.91 -2.29
CA ASN A 84 -4.59 -16.65 -2.02
C ASN A 84 -3.60 -15.53 -2.18
N TYR A 85 -3.89 -14.59 -3.06
CA TYR A 85 -3.12 -13.37 -3.21
C TYR A 85 -4.09 -12.22 -3.45
N PRO A 86 -3.76 -10.99 -3.02
CA PRO A 86 -4.55 -9.82 -3.36
C PRO A 86 -4.40 -9.56 -4.86
N SER A 87 -5.44 -9.85 -5.65
CA SER A 87 -5.44 -9.56 -7.09
C SER A 87 -5.89 -8.13 -7.40
N GLU A 88 -6.68 -7.54 -6.50
CA GLU A 88 -7.19 -6.19 -6.59
C GLU A 88 -7.38 -5.64 -5.18
N VAL A 89 -7.12 -4.35 -4.99
CA VAL A 89 -7.41 -3.62 -3.76
C VAL A 89 -8.21 -2.37 -4.10
N ASP A 90 -9.20 -2.05 -3.28
CA ASP A 90 -9.91 -0.78 -3.32
C ASP A 90 -10.06 -0.17 -1.92
N ILE A 91 -10.16 1.16 -1.86
CA ILE A 91 -10.35 1.95 -0.63
C ILE A 91 -11.68 2.70 -0.72
N ALA A 92 -12.62 2.35 0.17
CA ALA A 92 -13.86 3.11 0.29
C ALA A 92 -13.63 4.47 1.00
N PRO A 93 -14.39 5.52 0.63
CA PRO A 93 -14.40 6.80 1.35
C PRO A 93 -15.05 6.66 2.74
N GLY A 94 -14.74 7.57 3.65
CA GLY A 94 -15.30 7.67 5.00
C GLY A 94 -14.23 7.68 6.09
N ASP A 95 -14.64 7.79 7.35
CA ASP A 95 -13.73 7.96 8.51
C ASP A 95 -12.88 6.73 8.84
N GLU A 96 -13.24 5.57 8.30
CA GLU A 96 -12.47 4.33 8.36
C GLU A 96 -11.96 3.95 6.96
N VAL A 97 -10.75 3.37 6.85
CA VAL A 97 -10.27 2.81 5.58
C VAL A 97 -10.74 1.37 5.50
N MET A 98 -11.71 1.12 4.63
CA MET A 98 -12.08 -0.24 4.25
C MET A 98 -11.21 -0.69 3.08
N LEU A 99 -10.28 -1.60 3.35
CA LEU A 99 -9.53 -2.30 2.33
C LEU A 99 -10.34 -3.51 1.89
N THR A 100 -10.72 -3.54 0.63
CA THR A 100 -11.28 -4.74 0.00
C THR A 100 -10.21 -5.37 -0.85
N ALA A 101 -9.96 -6.67 -0.66
CA ALA A 101 -9.03 -7.44 -1.47
C ALA A 101 -9.71 -8.68 -2.06
N ALA A 102 -9.64 -8.85 -3.38
CA ALA A 102 -10.00 -10.11 -4.00
C ALA A 102 -8.85 -11.11 -3.73
N LEU A 103 -9.14 -12.19 -3.00
CA LEU A 103 -8.18 -13.24 -2.68
C LEU A 103 -8.44 -14.44 -3.57
N GLY A 104 -7.67 -14.56 -4.66
CA GLY A 104 -7.66 -15.68 -5.61
C GLY A 104 -8.81 -16.69 -5.47
N GLN A 105 -8.59 -17.79 -4.74
CA GLN A 105 -9.57 -18.87 -4.56
C GLN A 105 -10.51 -18.73 -3.34
N SER A 106 -10.32 -17.72 -2.48
CA SER A 106 -11.04 -17.58 -1.20
C SER A 106 -12.08 -16.47 -1.16
N GLY A 107 -12.34 -15.82 -2.29
CA GLY A 107 -13.36 -14.78 -2.39
C GLY A 107 -12.87 -13.42 -1.90
N ILE A 108 -13.80 -12.59 -1.41
CA ILE A 108 -13.53 -11.21 -1.04
C ILE A 108 -13.14 -11.14 0.44
N PHE A 109 -11.96 -10.57 0.71
CA PHE A 109 -11.55 -10.15 2.04
C PHE A 109 -11.84 -8.66 2.20
N THR A 110 -12.43 -8.29 3.32
CA THR A 110 -12.64 -6.89 3.68
C THR A 110 -12.07 -6.66 5.06
N ARG A 111 -11.29 -5.60 5.22
CA ARG A 111 -10.76 -5.18 6.52
C ARG A 111 -10.98 -3.69 6.70
N THR A 112 -11.61 -3.34 7.82
CA THR A 112 -11.61 -1.99 8.36
C THR A 112 -10.31 -1.77 9.12
N LEU A 113 -9.58 -0.71 8.79
CA LEU A 113 -8.45 -0.24 9.56
C LEU A 113 -8.90 0.95 10.42
N GLU A 114 -8.83 0.81 11.74
CA GLU A 114 -8.92 1.93 12.68
C GLU A 114 -7.57 2.66 12.68
N ILE A 115 -7.58 3.96 12.43
CA ILE A 115 -6.40 4.70 11.95
C ILE A 115 -5.51 5.30 13.06
N GLU A 116 -5.85 5.18 14.35
CA GLU A 116 -5.27 6.08 15.35
C GLU A 116 -4.08 5.53 16.19
N GLU A 117 -3.91 4.22 16.39
CA GLU A 117 -2.90 3.74 17.36
C GLU A 117 -1.66 3.03 16.77
N GLU A 118 -1.78 2.31 15.64
CA GLU A 118 -0.66 1.54 15.05
C GLU A 118 0.40 2.41 14.34
N PHE A 119 0.16 3.73 14.24
CA PHE A 119 0.99 4.69 13.49
C PHE A 119 1.76 5.69 14.36
N LEU A 120 1.59 5.64 15.69
CA LEU A 120 2.38 6.49 16.58
C LEU A 120 3.85 6.04 16.56
N PRO A 121 4.82 6.97 16.48
CA PRO A 121 6.23 6.61 16.58
C PRO A 121 6.44 5.89 17.92
N VAL A 122 7.09 4.72 17.90
CA VAL A 122 7.72 4.17 19.11
C VAL A 122 8.79 5.18 19.52
N MET A 123 8.44 6.09 20.43
CA MET A 123 9.40 6.95 21.10
C MET A 123 10.36 6.03 21.84
N LYS A 124 11.58 5.87 21.31
CA LYS A 124 12.68 5.26 22.06
C LYS A 124 12.93 6.15 23.27
N ARG A 125 12.70 5.61 24.48
CA ARG A 125 13.13 6.21 25.75
C ARG A 125 14.65 6.17 25.86
#